data_AF-A0A523DJ50-F1
#
_entry.id   AF-A0A523DJ50-F1
#
_cell.length_a   1.000
_cell.length_b   1.000
_cell.length_c   1.000
_cell.angle_alpha   90.00
_cell.angle_beta   90.00
_cell.angle_gamma   90.00
#
_symmetry.space_group_name_H-M   'P 1'
#
loop_
_entity.id
_entity.type
_entity.pdbx_description
1 polymer ?
#
loop_
_entity_poly.entity_id
_entity_poly.type
_entity_poly.pdbx_seq_one_letter_code
_entity_poly.pdbx_strand_id
1 'polypeptide(L)'
;MRLSLIFKVTGYILRFFGLMFLWPLAVAAYYEEWADLGGFALAGVLAAAIGQAMWLGHPAREPELRRIEALAVVAGTWLVVALLGSVPYLWVGLSPVDAVFESM
;
A
#
# COMPACT_ATOMS: atom_id res chain seq x y z
N MET A 1 -10.54 21.21 3.99
CA MET A 1 -9.52 20.16 4.23
C MET A 1 -8.67 20.05 2.98
N ARG A 2 -7.33 19.98 3.10
CA ARG A 2 -6.43 19.94 1.94
C ARG A 2 -6.22 18.50 1.47
N LEU A 3 -7.13 18.00 0.63
CA LEU A 3 -7.06 16.62 0.10
C LEU A 3 -5.77 16.33 -0.66
N SER A 4 -5.25 17.31 -1.41
CA SER A 4 -3.97 17.18 -2.12
C SER A 4 -2.81 16.84 -1.17
N LEU A 5 -2.72 17.50 0.00
CA LEU A 5 -1.69 17.22 0.99
C LEU A 5 -1.87 15.82 1.58
N ILE A 6 -3.10 15.42 1.88
CA ILE A 6 -3.43 14.08 2.41
C ILE A 6 -2.98 13.00 1.41
N PHE A 7 -3.41 13.08 0.15
CA PHE A 7 -3.02 12.14 -0.89
C PHE A 7 -1.50 12.13 -1.13
N LYS A 8 -0.84 13.29 -1.09
CA LYS A 8 0.62 13.36 -1.24
C LYS A 8 1.36 12.62 -0.13
N VAL A 9 0.93 12.79 1.13
CA VAL A 9 1.54 12.13 2.29
C VAL A 9 1.23 10.63 2.28
N THR A 10 -0.02 10.23 2.04
CA THR A 10 -0.39 8.80 1.90
C THR A 10 0.38 8.15 0.77
N GLY A 11 0.49 8.81 -0.39
CA GLY A 11 1.28 8.33 -1.52
C GLY A 11 2.75 8.14 -1.18
N TYR A 12 3.34 9.08 -0.44
CA TYR A 12 4.71 8.94 0.06
C TYR A 12 4.87 7.67 0.93
N ILE A 13 3.96 7.43 1.87
CA ILE A 13 3.99 6.23 2.73
C ILE A 13 3.85 4.95 1.89
N LEU A 14 2.89 4.92 0.97
CA LEU A 14 2.61 3.74 0.14
C LEU A 14 3.78 3.32 -0.76
N ARG A 15 4.61 4.27 -1.21
CA ARG A 15 5.81 3.96 -1.99
C ARG A 15 6.79 3.09 -1.19
N PHE A 16 7.02 3.43 0.07
CA PHE A 16 7.88 2.63 0.94
C PHE A 16 7.21 1.33 1.35
N PHE A 17 5.90 1.35 1.60
CA PHE A 17 5.14 0.14 1.86
C PHE A 17 5.27 -0.87 0.71
N GLY A 18 5.19 -0.42 -0.55
CA GLY A 18 5.42 -1.27 -1.72
C GLY A 18 6.79 -1.95 -1.73
N LEU A 19 7.84 -1.28 -1.24
CA LEU A 19 9.18 -1.87 -1.11
C LEU A 19 9.27 -2.94 -0.02
N MET A 20 8.38 -2.91 0.97
CA MET A 20 8.37 -3.93 2.04
C MET A 20 8.01 -5.32 1.49
N PHE A 21 7.28 -5.40 0.38
CA PHE A 21 6.98 -6.67 -0.31
C PHE A 21 8.23 -7.36 -0.90
N LEU A 22 9.36 -6.66 -1.04
CA LEU A 22 10.62 -7.29 -1.42
C LEU A 22 11.07 -8.34 -0.41
N TRP A 23 10.70 -8.20 0.86
CA TRP A 23 11.05 -9.16 1.90
C TRP A 23 10.33 -10.51 1.73
N PRO A 24 8.98 -10.60 1.72
CA PRO A 24 8.30 -11.87 1.46
C PRO A 24 8.61 -12.40 0.05
N LEU A 25 8.87 -11.53 -0.93
CA LEU A 25 9.31 -11.95 -2.27
C LEU A 25 10.67 -12.65 -2.24
N ALA A 26 11.63 -12.13 -1.46
CA ALA A 26 12.94 -12.76 -1.27
C ALA A 26 12.82 -14.10 -0.52
N VAL A 27 11.93 -14.18 0.48
CA VAL A 27 11.66 -15.42 1.21
C VAL A 27 11.04 -16.47 0.27
N ALA A 28 10.01 -16.10 -0.51
CA ALA A 28 9.38 -17.00 -1.47
C ALA A 28 10.38 -17.48 -2.54
N ALA A 29 11.24 -16.60 -3.04
CA ALA A 29 12.32 -16.96 -3.97
C ALA A 29 13.32 -17.95 -3.34
N TYR A 30 13.70 -17.74 -2.08
CA TYR A 30 14.63 -18.60 -1.36
C TYR A 30 14.08 -20.01 -1.13
N TYR A 31 12.78 -20.14 -0.88
CA TYR A 31 12.10 -21.42 -0.71
C TYR A 31 11.57 -22.03 -2.02
N GLU A 32 11.88 -21.42 -3.18
CA GLU A 32 11.43 -21.87 -4.50
C GLU A 32 9.89 -21.89 -4.67
N GLU A 33 9.17 -21.05 -3.92
CA GLU A 33 7.73 -20.87 -4.00
C GLU A 33 7.36 -19.90 -5.15
N TRP A 34 7.63 -20.33 -6.39
CA TRP A 34 7.50 -19.50 -7.59
C TRP A 34 6.07 -19.00 -7.83
N ALA A 35 5.06 -19.76 -7.39
CA ALA A 35 3.66 -19.39 -7.52
C ALA A 35 3.30 -18.16 -6.68
N ASP A 36 3.82 -18.08 -5.45
CA ASP A 36 3.52 -17.01 -4.48
C ASP A 36 4.29 -15.72 -4.76
N LEU A 37 5.46 -15.89 -5.38
CA LEU A 37 6.33 -14.80 -5.86
C LEU A 37 5.56 -13.79 -6.71
N GLY A 38 4.65 -14.26 -7.58
CA GLY A 38 3.79 -13.42 -8.41
C GLY A 38 2.84 -12.55 -7.60
N GLY A 39 2.25 -13.10 -6.53
CA GLY A 39 1.34 -12.37 -5.64
C GLY A 39 2.03 -11.23 -4.91
N PHE A 40 3.21 -11.48 -4.33
CA PHE A 40 3.99 -10.44 -3.66
C PHE A 40 4.55 -9.39 -4.63
N ALA A 41 4.98 -9.80 -5.83
CA ALA A 41 5.45 -8.87 -6.85
C ALA A 41 4.33 -7.94 -7.31
N LEU A 42 3.14 -8.49 -7.56
CA LEU A 42 1.96 -7.71 -7.95
C LEU A 42 1.56 -6.73 -6.84
N ALA A 43 1.48 -7.19 -5.59
CA ALA A 43 1.16 -6.33 -4.44
C ALA A 43 2.14 -5.17 -4.29
N GLY A 44 3.45 -5.46 -4.35
CA GLY A 44 4.51 -4.46 -4.28
C GLY A 44 4.45 -3.44 -5.41
N VAL A 45 4.27 -3.90 -6.67
CA VAL A 45 4.16 -3.02 -7.84
C VAL A 45 2.91 -2.14 -7.75
N LEU A 46 1.75 -2.70 -7.39
CA LEU A 46 0.52 -1.93 -7.23
C LEU A 46 0.67 -0.87 -6.14
N ALA A 47 1.20 -1.24 -4.96
CA ALA A 47 1.41 -0.31 -3.86
C ALA A 47 2.39 0.81 -4.23
N ALA A 48 3.51 0.48 -4.86
CA ALA A 48 4.50 1.45 -5.32
C ALA A 48 3.94 2.36 -6.41
N ALA A 49 3.23 1.82 -7.41
CA ALA A 49 2.64 2.57 -8.52
C ALA A 49 1.54 3.52 -8.04
N ILE A 50 0.61 3.04 -7.21
CA ILE A 50 -0.45 3.86 -6.62
C ILE A 50 0.15 4.94 -5.72
N GLY A 51 1.11 4.57 -4.86
CA GLY A 51 1.80 5.54 -4.01
C GLY A 51 2.55 6.61 -4.81
N GLN A 52 3.24 6.21 -5.89
CA GLN A 52 3.93 7.11 -6.80
C GLN A 52 2.96 8.05 -7.53
N ALA A 53 1.84 7.53 -8.03
CA ALA A 53 0.81 8.32 -8.70
C ALA A 53 0.18 9.35 -7.74
N MET A 54 -0.14 8.95 -6.51
CA MET A 54 -0.66 9.85 -5.47
C MET A 54 0.35 10.95 -5.12
N TRP A 55 1.64 10.61 -5.01
CA TRP A 55 2.68 11.58 -4.65
C TRP A 55 2.98 12.60 -5.77
N LEU A 56 3.01 12.16 -7.03
CA LEU A 56 3.26 13.02 -8.20
C LEU A 56 2.05 13.87 -8.58
N GLY A 57 0.84 13.30 -8.53
CA GLY A 57 -0.40 13.96 -8.94
C GLY A 57 -0.84 15.10 -8.01
N HIS A 58 -0.24 15.21 -6.83
CA HIS A 58 -0.66 16.14 -5.79
C HIS A 58 0.47 17.07 -5.37
N PRO A 59 0.49 18.34 -5.82
CA PRO A 59 1.41 19.34 -5.28
C PRO A 59 0.99 19.76 -3.87
N ALA A 60 1.97 19.98 -2.99
CA ALA A 60 1.76 20.54 -1.65
C ALA A 60 2.70 21.73 -1.47
N ARG A 61 2.13 22.91 -1.19
CA ARG A 61 2.88 24.15 -0.96
C ARG A 61 3.19 24.41 0.51
N GLU A 62 2.36 23.88 1.39
CA GLU A 62 2.51 23.98 2.84
C GLU A 62 2.66 22.57 3.42
N PRO A 63 3.75 22.25 4.11
CA PRO A 63 4.00 20.90 4.63
C PRO A 63 3.25 20.61 5.93
N GLU A 64 2.71 21.64 6.60
CA GLU A 64 2.16 21.51 7.95
C GLU A 64 0.74 20.93 7.94
N LEU A 65 0.58 19.73 8.51
CA LEU A 65 -0.70 19.04 8.61
C LEU A 65 -1.53 19.61 9.77
N ARG A 66 -2.77 20.00 9.48
CA ARG A 66 -3.76 20.26 10.54
C ARG A 66 -4.19 18.95 11.18
N ARG A 67 -4.62 18.96 12.44
CA ARG A 67 -5.05 17.74 13.18
C ARG A 67 -6.03 16.86 12.41
N ILE A 68 -7.05 17.47 11.78
CA ILE A 68 -8.06 16.74 10.98
C ILE A 68 -7.45 16.11 9.71
N GLU A 69 -6.42 16.72 9.13
CA GLU A 69 -5.73 16.21 7.95
C GLU A 69 -4.81 15.04 8.33
N ALA A 70 -4.13 15.15 9.48
CA ALA A 70 -3.34 14.04 10.03
C ALA A 70 -4.21 12.82 10.35
N LEU A 71 -5.37 13.01 10.97
CA LEU A 71 -6.33 11.91 11.21
C LEU A 71 -6.80 11.27 9.91
N ALA A 72 -7.10 12.08 8.89
CA ALA A 72 -7.49 11.57 7.57
C ALA A 72 -6.35 10.80 6.88
N VAL A 73 -5.10 11.26 7.00
CA VAL A 73 -3.92 10.52 6.51
C VAL A 73 -3.82 9.16 7.21
N VAL A 74 -3.92 9.11 8.53
CA VAL A 74 -3.79 7.85 9.29
C VAL A 74 -4.88 6.86 8.89
N ALA A 75 -6.16 7.26 8.99
CA ALA A 75 -7.28 6.37 8.68
C ALA A 75 -7.28 5.93 7.20
N GLY A 76 -7.04 6.87 6.28
CA GLY A 76 -7.01 6.58 4.85
C GLY A 76 -5.82 5.70 4.45
N THR A 77 -4.65 5.92 5.04
CA THR A 77 -3.46 5.12 4.73
C THR A 77 -3.63 3.68 5.19
N TRP A 78 -4.11 3.44 6.41
CA TRP A 78 -4.36 2.08 6.89
C TRP A 78 -5.41 1.35 6.06
N LEU A 79 -6.47 2.04 5.63
CA LEU A 79 -7.46 1.47 4.72
C LEU A 79 -6.84 1.04 3.38
N VAL A 80 -6.06 1.91 2.75
CA VAL A 80 -5.42 1.59 1.46
C VAL A 80 -4.34 0.52 1.62
N VAL A 81 -3.59 0.54 2.72
CA VAL A 81 -2.61 -0.50 3.07
C VAL A 81 -3.27 -1.86 3.20
N ALA A 82 -4.40 -1.98 3.90
CA ALA A 82 -5.12 -3.24 4.01
C ALA A 82 -5.63 -3.74 2.66
N LEU A 83 -6.16 -2.84 1.81
CA LEU A 83 -6.59 -3.22 0.47
C LEU A 83 -5.42 -3.75 -0.38
N LEU A 84 -4.27 -3.09 -0.34
CA LEU A 84 -3.08 -3.53 -1.08
C LEU A 84 -2.43 -4.78 -0.47
N GLY A 85 -2.41 -4.88 0.86
CA GLY A 85 -1.92 -6.04 1.61
C GLY A 85 -2.77 -7.28 1.43
N SER A 86 -4.04 -7.13 1.04
CA SER A 86 -4.92 -8.26 0.70
C SER A 86 -4.56 -8.96 -0.61
N VAL A 87 -3.74 -8.35 -1.48
CA VAL A 87 -3.46 -8.86 -2.83
C VAL A 87 -2.82 -10.27 -2.82
N PRO A 88 -1.79 -10.57 -2.00
CA PRO A 88 -1.24 -11.92 -1.93
C PRO A 88 -2.26 -12.95 -1.41
N TYR A 89 -3.16 -12.56 -0.50
CA TYR A 89 -4.20 -13.46 0.00
C TYR A 89 -5.26 -13.78 -1.05
N LEU A 90 -5.67 -12.78 -1.84
CA LEU A 90 -6.52 -12.99 -3.01
C LEU A 90 -5.84 -13.90 -4.04
N TRP A 91 -4.53 -13.73 -4.23
CA TRP A 91 -3.74 -14.51 -5.18
C TRP A 91 -3.77 -16.01 -4.85
N VAL A 92 -3.69 -16.37 -3.57
CA VAL A 92 -3.76 -17.77 -3.10
C VAL A 92 -5.20 -18.28 -2.93
N GLY A 93 -6.21 -17.47 -3.28
CA GLY A 93 -7.60 -17.91 -3.41
C GLY A 93 -8.51 -17.62 -2.21
N LEU A 94 -8.12 -16.76 -1.27
CA LEU A 94 -9.04 -16.32 -0.22
C LEU A 94 -10.19 -15.49 -0.81
N SER A 95 -11.35 -15.55 -0.15
CA SER A 95 -12.46 -14.68 -0.52
C SER A 95 -12.09 -13.21 -0.28
N PRO A 96 -12.68 -12.24 -1.01
CA PRO A 96 -12.33 -10.83 -0.82
C PRO A 96 -12.52 -10.30 0.60
N VAL A 97 -13.52 -10.81 1.32
CA VAL A 97 -13.77 -10.40 2.71
C VAL A 97 -12.67 -10.95 3.62
N ASP A 98 -12.32 -12.23 3.48
CA ASP A 98 -11.28 -12.86 4.29
C ASP A 98 -9.91 -12.26 3.99
N ALA A 99 -9.60 -12.00 2.72
CA ALA A 99 -8.32 -11.43 2.32
C ALA A 99 -8.10 -10.01 2.88
N VAL A 100 -9.15 -9.17 2.91
CA VAL A 100 -9.07 -7.84 3.53
C VAL A 100 -9.02 -7.95 5.05
N PHE A 101 -9.77 -8.89 5.64
CA PHE A 101 -9.76 -9.14 7.08
C PHE A 101 -8.37 -9.57 7.57
N GLU A 102 -7.72 -10.52 6.91
CA GLU A 102 -6.35 -11.00 7.24
C GLU A 102 -5.26 -9.96 6.97
N SER A 103 -5.58 -8.91 6.21
CA SER A 103 -4.64 -7.81 5.93
C SER A 103 -4.77 -6.62 6.89
N MET A 104 -5.81 -6.57 7.73
CA MET A 104 -6.04 -5.49 8.72
C MET A 104 -5.42 -5.81 10.06
#